data_AF-A4H5T8-F1
#
_entry.id   AF-A4H5T8-F1
#
_cell.length_a   1.000
_cell.length_b   1.000
_cell.length_c   1.000
_cell.angle_alpha   90.00
_cell.angle_beta   90.00
_cell.angle_gamma   90.00
#
_symmetry.space_group_name_H-M   'P 1'
#
loop_
_entity.id
_entity.type
_entity.pdbx_description
1 polymer ?
#
loop_
_entity_poly.entity_id
_entity_poly.type
_entity_poly.pdbx_seq_one_letter_code
_entity_poly.pdbx_strand_id
1 'polypeptide(L)'
;MAAIPTNTAAAMASGKGGKSSLQARSPSGSPLPNVELDETTIALIKENEQMLQAITALQHELDKQQGRLNDAEEARMSLADEVAELRSQLGLATSEVTTSTGKVLNYKTAFTDLQHAFDQLKKDSDATKEKLEEATKRERLLMQNASNTARQQSHLKESFDLVTLALKMPNSFLVSIQRIMEKLNDPALRPADRQRKLRDDIDRLQAQVAAYKPDVSAAAALVDGVPNVDIPIRQCAYAFLSVVMTLLKNEVDK
;
A
#
# COMPACT_ATOMS: atom_id res chain seq x y z
N MET A 1 -12.64 -51.38 -59.77
CA MET A 1 -12.43 -52.64 -59.03
C MET A 1 -13.79 -53.22 -58.66
N ALA A 2 -13.88 -54.54 -58.69
CA ALA A 2 -15.08 -55.35 -58.90
C ALA A 2 -16.19 -55.17 -57.84
N ALA A 3 -17.43 -55.26 -58.33
CA ALA A 3 -18.67 -55.27 -57.56
C ALA A 3 -18.86 -56.60 -56.82
N ILE A 4 -19.33 -56.53 -55.57
CA ILE A 4 -19.76 -57.68 -54.76
C ILE A 4 -21.25 -57.90 -55.05
N PRO A 5 -21.69 -59.11 -55.47
CA PRO A 5 -23.10 -59.37 -55.70
C PRO A 5 -23.80 -59.77 -54.39
N THR A 6 -24.90 -59.07 -54.11
CA THR A 6 -25.97 -59.49 -53.22
C THR A 6 -26.67 -60.70 -53.83
N ASN A 7 -26.85 -61.79 -53.08
CA ASN A 7 -27.82 -62.81 -53.48
C ASN A 7 -28.61 -63.37 -52.29
N THR A 8 -29.91 -63.17 -52.40
CA THR A 8 -30.98 -63.62 -51.52
C THR A 8 -31.49 -64.97 -52.04
N ALA A 9 -31.65 -65.98 -51.18
CA ALA A 9 -32.43 -67.18 -51.48
C ALA A 9 -33.26 -67.52 -50.23
N ALA A 10 -34.56 -67.22 -50.21
CA ALA A 10 -35.66 -67.98 -50.80
C ALA A 10 -36.04 -69.22 -49.97
N ALA A 11 -37.04 -69.02 -49.10
CA ALA A 11 -37.86 -70.09 -48.58
C ALA A 11 -38.70 -70.69 -49.72
N MET A 12 -38.64 -72.01 -49.90
CA MET A 12 -39.66 -72.77 -50.64
C MET A 12 -40.03 -74.02 -49.86
N ALA A 13 -41.33 -74.24 -49.81
CA ALA A 13 -42.00 -75.34 -49.15
C ALA A 13 -42.20 -76.55 -50.08
N SER A 14 -42.54 -77.66 -49.42
CA SER A 14 -43.49 -78.69 -49.84
C SER A 14 -42.96 -79.94 -50.57
N GLY A 15 -43.40 -81.11 -50.09
CA GLY A 15 -43.23 -82.39 -50.78
C GLY A 15 -43.76 -83.60 -49.99
N LYS A 16 -45.06 -83.88 -50.11
CA LYS A 16 -45.76 -85.08 -49.62
C LYS A 16 -45.30 -86.36 -50.35
N GLY A 17 -45.27 -87.48 -49.63
CA GLY A 17 -45.36 -88.85 -50.16
C GLY A 17 -45.20 -89.82 -48.99
N GLY A 18 -46.22 -90.52 -48.52
CA GLY A 18 -46.90 -91.63 -49.19
C GLY A 18 -46.85 -92.83 -48.24
N LYS A 19 -47.82 -92.95 -47.32
CA LYS A 19 -47.95 -94.13 -46.45
C LYS A 19 -48.54 -95.27 -47.29
N SER A 20 -47.68 -96.12 -47.83
CA SER A 20 -48.04 -97.38 -48.46
C SER A 20 -48.38 -98.44 -47.41
N SER A 21 -49.54 -99.08 -47.61
CA SER A 21 -50.05 -100.34 -47.06
C SER A 21 -49.20 -101.11 -46.04
N LEU A 22 -49.72 -101.24 -44.82
CA LEU A 22 -49.38 -102.33 -43.91
C LEU A 22 -49.91 -103.65 -44.49
N GLN A 23 -49.02 -104.37 -45.16
CA GLN A 23 -49.21 -105.75 -45.59
C GLN A 23 -49.14 -106.65 -44.36
N ALA A 24 -50.19 -107.46 -44.15
CA ALA A 24 -50.25 -108.47 -43.10
C ALA A 24 -49.02 -109.41 -43.21
N ARG A 25 -48.29 -109.59 -42.10
CA ARG A 25 -47.24 -110.62 -41.98
C ARG A 25 -47.63 -111.65 -40.93
N SER A 26 -47.74 -112.89 -41.38
CA SER A 26 -47.99 -114.11 -40.61
C SER A 26 -46.93 -114.36 -39.54
N PRO A 27 -47.25 -115.08 -38.44
CA PRO A 27 -46.29 -115.45 -37.42
C PRO A 27 -45.47 -116.63 -37.93
N SER A 28 -44.22 -116.38 -38.34
CA SER A 28 -43.27 -117.44 -38.66
C SER A 28 -42.30 -117.59 -37.50
N GLY A 29 -42.54 -118.61 -36.67
CA GLY A 29 -41.57 -119.11 -35.71
C GLY A 29 -40.41 -119.75 -36.47
N SER A 30 -39.30 -119.02 -36.55
CA SER A 30 -37.99 -119.57 -36.90
C SER A 30 -37.01 -119.08 -35.82
N PRO A 31 -36.19 -119.98 -35.25
CA PRO A 31 -35.16 -119.56 -34.30
C PRO A 31 -34.16 -118.71 -35.07
N LEU A 32 -33.90 -117.49 -34.59
CA LEU A 32 -32.85 -116.65 -35.14
C LEU A 32 -31.53 -117.45 -35.15
N PRO A 33 -30.76 -117.43 -36.24
CA PRO A 33 -29.47 -118.11 -36.29
C PRO A 33 -28.53 -117.49 -35.24
N ASN A 34 -27.93 -118.34 -34.42
CA ASN A 34 -26.86 -117.94 -33.51
C ASN A 34 -25.60 -117.74 -34.36
N VAL A 35 -25.37 -116.51 -34.82
CA VAL A 35 -24.19 -116.14 -35.60
C VAL A 35 -23.02 -115.97 -34.63
N GLU A 36 -22.15 -116.99 -34.54
CA GLU A 36 -20.86 -116.85 -33.85
C GLU A 36 -19.92 -116.01 -34.73
N LEU A 37 -19.58 -114.81 -34.25
CA LEU A 37 -18.60 -113.93 -34.90
C LEU A 37 -17.20 -114.50 -34.70
N ASP A 38 -16.36 -114.44 -35.74
CA ASP A 38 -14.96 -114.82 -35.67
C ASP A 38 -14.15 -113.81 -34.84
N GLU A 39 -13.06 -114.29 -34.24
CA GLU A 39 -12.28 -113.57 -33.22
C GLU A 39 -11.67 -112.26 -33.76
N THR A 40 -11.32 -112.24 -35.05
CA THR A 40 -10.84 -111.05 -35.77
C THR A 40 -11.92 -109.97 -35.92
N THR A 41 -13.16 -110.34 -36.21
CA THR A 41 -14.27 -109.39 -36.30
C THR A 41 -14.62 -108.84 -34.91
N ILE A 42 -14.57 -109.65 -33.86
CA ILE A 42 -14.78 -109.21 -32.47
C ILE A 42 -13.70 -108.19 -32.06
N ALA A 43 -12.43 -108.41 -32.41
CA ALA A 43 -11.34 -107.49 -32.11
C ALA A 43 -11.51 -106.13 -32.82
N LEU A 44 -11.90 -106.12 -34.10
CA LEU A 44 -12.16 -104.89 -34.86
C LEU A 44 -13.36 -104.11 -34.32
N ILE A 45 -14.42 -104.80 -33.90
CA ILE A 45 -15.58 -104.17 -33.25
C ILE A 45 -15.14 -103.47 -31.96
N LYS A 46 -14.31 -104.13 -31.14
CA LYS A 46 -13.78 -103.57 -29.90
C LYS A 46 -12.87 -102.36 -30.14
N GLU A 47 -12.03 -102.40 -31.16
CA GLU A 47 -11.18 -101.27 -31.55
C GLU A 47 -12.02 -100.08 -32.04
N ASN A 48 -13.03 -100.32 -32.88
CA ASN A 48 -13.96 -99.28 -33.31
C ASN A 48 -14.73 -98.67 -32.14
N GLU A 49 -15.15 -99.48 -31.17
CA GLU A 49 -15.81 -99.00 -29.95
C GLU A 49 -14.87 -98.10 -29.13
N GLN A 50 -13.58 -98.48 -28.99
CA GLN A 50 -12.57 -97.65 -28.33
C GLN A 50 -12.30 -96.35 -29.08
N MET A 51 -12.22 -96.39 -30.41
CA MET A 51 -12.05 -95.19 -31.23
C MET A 51 -13.25 -94.25 -31.11
N LEU A 52 -14.48 -94.76 -31.10
CA LEU A 52 -15.68 -93.96 -30.90
C LEU A 52 -15.69 -93.29 -29.52
N GLN A 53 -15.26 -94.01 -28.47
CA GLN A 53 -15.09 -93.44 -27.13
C GLN A 53 -14.04 -92.32 -27.12
N ALA A 54 -12.90 -92.51 -27.80
CA ALA A 54 -11.85 -91.50 -27.91
C ALA A 54 -12.31 -90.25 -28.69
N ILE A 55 -13.03 -90.44 -29.80
CA ILE A 55 -13.62 -89.35 -30.58
C ILE A 55 -14.59 -88.54 -29.71
N THR A 56 -15.45 -89.21 -28.94
CA THR A 56 -16.41 -88.54 -28.05
C THR A 56 -15.68 -87.73 -26.96
N ALA A 57 -14.60 -88.27 -26.38
CA ALA A 57 -13.81 -87.55 -25.39
C ALA A 57 -13.09 -86.32 -25.99
N LEU A 58 -12.54 -86.45 -27.19
CA LEU A 58 -11.88 -85.33 -27.89
C LEU A 58 -12.88 -84.24 -28.29
N GLN A 59 -14.08 -84.60 -28.72
CA GLN A 59 -15.15 -83.63 -29.01
C GLN A 59 -15.54 -82.85 -27.75
N HIS A 60 -15.73 -83.53 -26.62
CA HIS A 60 -16.03 -82.86 -25.36
C HIS A 60 -14.91 -81.93 -24.91
N GLU A 61 -13.64 -82.33 -25.06
CA GLU A 61 -12.51 -81.45 -24.74
C GLU A 61 -12.40 -80.27 -25.72
N LEU A 62 -12.70 -80.46 -27.00
CA LEU A 62 -12.75 -79.37 -27.98
C LEU A 62 -13.80 -78.33 -27.60
N ASP A 63 -15.03 -78.75 -27.28
CA ASP A 63 -16.11 -77.85 -26.87
C ASP A 63 -15.74 -77.08 -25.60
N LYS A 64 -15.09 -77.76 -24.64
CA LYS A 64 -14.59 -77.13 -23.41
C LYS A 64 -13.51 -76.09 -23.69
N GLN A 65 -12.54 -76.39 -24.56
CA GLN A 65 -11.48 -75.44 -24.91
C GLN A 65 -12.03 -74.26 -25.71
N GLN A 66 -13.03 -74.48 -26.57
CA GLN A 66 -13.72 -73.42 -27.28
C GLN A 66 -14.44 -72.47 -26.32
N GLY A 67 -15.12 -73.01 -25.29
CA GLY A 67 -15.72 -72.19 -24.23
C GLY A 67 -14.68 -71.32 -23.51
N ARG A 68 -13.56 -71.93 -23.09
CA ARG A 68 -12.46 -71.21 -22.42
C ARG A 68 -11.82 -70.14 -23.30
N LEU A 69 -11.71 -70.37 -24.61
CA LEU A 69 -11.20 -69.40 -25.57
C LEU A 69 -12.14 -68.19 -25.65
N ASN A 70 -13.44 -68.43 -25.79
CA ASN A 70 -14.44 -67.36 -25.86
C ASN A 70 -14.45 -66.51 -24.57
N ASP A 71 -14.41 -67.15 -23.39
CA ASP A 71 -14.35 -66.44 -22.10
C ASP A 71 -13.08 -65.58 -22.00
N ALA A 72 -11.94 -66.10 -22.47
CA ALA A 72 -10.68 -65.37 -22.47
C ALA A 72 -10.69 -64.19 -23.46
N GLU A 73 -11.31 -64.34 -24.63
CA GLU A 73 -11.47 -63.25 -25.60
C GLU A 73 -12.38 -62.14 -25.06
N GLU A 74 -13.48 -62.50 -24.40
CA GLU A 74 -14.38 -61.53 -23.76
C GLU A 74 -13.67 -60.78 -22.62
N ALA A 75 -12.94 -61.49 -21.75
CA ALA A 75 -12.12 -60.87 -20.71
C ALA A 75 -11.04 -59.95 -21.30
N ARG A 76 -10.41 -60.34 -22.43
CA ARG A 76 -9.42 -59.52 -23.12
C ARG A 76 -10.04 -58.24 -23.66
N MET A 77 -11.23 -58.30 -24.25
CA MET A 77 -11.93 -57.10 -24.73
C MET A 77 -12.30 -56.17 -23.58
N SER A 78 -12.84 -56.71 -22.49
CA SER A 78 -13.18 -55.91 -21.30
C SER A 78 -11.96 -55.20 -20.70
N LEU A 79 -10.83 -55.90 -20.59
CA LEU A 79 -9.56 -55.28 -20.14
C LEU A 79 -9.05 -54.22 -21.12
N ALA A 80 -9.22 -54.42 -22.42
CA ALA A 80 -8.81 -53.44 -23.42
C ALA A 80 -9.63 -52.14 -23.30
N ASP A 81 -10.93 -52.25 -23.02
CA ASP A 81 -11.81 -51.10 -22.79
C ASP A 81 -11.45 -50.38 -21.48
N GLU A 82 -11.18 -51.11 -20.40
CA GLU A 82 -10.73 -50.53 -19.13
C GLU A 82 -9.39 -49.77 -19.29
N VAL A 83 -8.44 -50.35 -20.03
CA VAL A 83 -7.16 -49.69 -20.34
C VAL A 83 -7.38 -48.42 -21.18
N ALA A 84 -8.31 -48.43 -22.12
CA ALA A 84 -8.64 -47.25 -22.92
C ALA A 84 -9.22 -46.13 -22.05
N GLU A 85 -10.13 -46.47 -21.13
CA GLU A 85 -10.72 -45.52 -20.19
C GLU A 85 -9.68 -44.95 -19.22
N LEU A 86 -8.83 -45.79 -18.64
CA LEU A 86 -7.75 -45.33 -17.75
C LEU A 86 -6.77 -44.40 -18.47
N ARG A 87 -6.45 -44.66 -19.75
CA ARG A 87 -5.63 -43.76 -20.56
C ARG A 87 -6.31 -42.41 -20.80
N SER A 88 -7.61 -42.41 -21.04
CA SER A 88 -8.41 -41.19 -21.19
C SER A 88 -8.37 -40.35 -19.91
N GLN A 89 -8.65 -40.99 -18.76
CA GLN A 89 -8.63 -40.34 -17.44
C GLN A 89 -7.23 -39.78 -17.10
N LEU A 90 -6.16 -40.53 -17.41
CA LEU A 90 -4.79 -40.05 -17.23
C LEU A 90 -4.49 -38.83 -18.09
N GLY A 91 -4.99 -38.78 -19.32
CA GLY A 91 -4.86 -37.62 -20.21
C GLY A 91 -5.54 -36.37 -19.64
N LEU A 92 -6.77 -36.53 -19.12
CA LEU A 92 -7.50 -35.44 -18.45
C LEU A 92 -6.77 -34.94 -17.21
N ALA A 93 -6.36 -35.85 -16.32
CA ALA A 93 -5.62 -35.50 -15.09
C ALA A 93 -4.30 -34.76 -15.41
N THR A 94 -3.59 -35.19 -16.45
CA THR A 94 -2.34 -34.53 -16.88
C THR A 94 -2.60 -33.10 -17.37
N SER A 95 -3.68 -32.88 -18.11
CA SER A 95 -4.10 -31.55 -18.56
C SER A 95 -4.46 -30.62 -17.39
N GLU A 96 -5.21 -31.14 -16.40
CA GLU A 96 -5.57 -30.41 -15.20
C GLU A 96 -4.33 -30.02 -14.37
N VAL A 97 -3.40 -30.95 -14.15
CA VAL A 97 -2.13 -30.69 -13.44
C VAL A 97 -1.31 -29.63 -14.18
N THR A 98 -1.23 -29.70 -15.50
CA THR A 98 -0.51 -28.70 -16.32
C THR A 98 -1.14 -27.32 -16.16
N THR A 99 -2.47 -27.24 -16.23
CA THR A 99 -3.23 -26.00 -16.04
C THR A 99 -3.04 -25.44 -14.64
N SER A 100 -3.12 -26.28 -13.61
CA SER A 100 -2.91 -25.90 -12.21
C SER A 100 -1.50 -25.38 -11.98
N THR A 101 -0.49 -26.04 -12.53
CA THR A 101 0.91 -25.61 -12.47
C THR A 101 1.10 -24.23 -13.11
N GLY A 102 0.45 -23.97 -14.26
CA GLY A 102 0.44 -22.65 -14.88
C GLY A 102 -0.19 -21.57 -13.99
N LYS A 103 -1.31 -21.86 -13.32
CA LYS A 103 -1.94 -20.93 -12.35
C LYS A 103 -1.02 -20.63 -11.17
N VAL A 104 -0.37 -21.65 -10.60
CA VAL A 104 0.59 -21.47 -9.49
C VAL A 104 1.75 -20.58 -9.91
N LEU A 105 2.28 -20.76 -11.13
CA LEU A 105 3.35 -19.91 -11.66
C LEU A 105 2.91 -18.44 -11.77
N ASN A 106 1.70 -18.21 -12.29
CA ASN A 106 1.14 -16.86 -12.40
C ASN A 106 0.93 -16.20 -11.03
N TYR A 107 0.42 -16.94 -10.03
CA TYR A 107 0.28 -16.43 -8.67
C TYR A 107 1.63 -16.10 -8.04
N LYS A 108 2.65 -16.92 -8.29
CA LYS A 108 4.02 -16.65 -7.81
C LYS A 108 4.56 -15.34 -8.38
N THR A 109 4.37 -15.09 -9.69
CA THR A 109 4.79 -13.84 -10.33
C THR A 109 4.02 -12.64 -9.78
N ALA A 110 2.70 -12.74 -9.66
CA ALA A 110 1.88 -11.66 -9.09
C ALA A 110 2.28 -11.34 -7.64
N PHE A 111 2.63 -12.37 -6.85
CA PHE A 111 3.13 -12.19 -5.49
C PHE A 111 4.47 -11.45 -5.46
N THR A 112 5.42 -11.80 -6.34
CA THR A 112 6.71 -11.10 -6.41
C THR A 112 6.55 -9.63 -6.84
N ASP A 113 5.64 -9.35 -7.77
CA ASP A 113 5.36 -7.99 -8.20
C ASP A 113 4.75 -7.15 -7.06
N LEU A 114 3.81 -7.76 -6.31
CA LEU A 114 3.18 -7.12 -5.16
C LEU A 114 4.19 -6.87 -4.03
N GLN A 115 5.10 -7.82 -3.78
CA GLN A 115 6.17 -7.66 -2.80
C GLN A 115 7.08 -6.48 -3.17
N HIS A 116 7.47 -6.37 -4.44
CA HIS A 116 8.28 -5.25 -4.91
C HIS A 116 7.55 -3.92 -4.76
N ALA A 117 6.26 -3.86 -5.11
CA ALA A 117 5.44 -2.67 -4.92
C ALA A 117 5.32 -2.27 -3.44
N PHE A 118 5.16 -3.24 -2.54
CA PHE A 118 5.13 -3.01 -1.09
C PHE A 118 6.44 -2.44 -0.57
N ASP A 119 7.58 -3.02 -0.98
CA ASP A 119 8.90 -2.55 -0.56
C ASP A 119 9.17 -1.12 -1.07
N GLN A 120 8.71 -0.79 -2.27
CA GLN A 120 8.80 0.57 -2.80
C GLN A 120 7.92 1.55 -2.02
N LEU A 121 6.66 1.18 -1.74
CA LEU A 121 5.75 2.01 -0.96
C LEU A 121 6.29 2.28 0.44
N LYS A 122 6.95 1.28 1.05
CA LYS A 122 7.60 1.44 2.35
C LYS A 122 8.73 2.48 2.31
N LYS A 123 9.59 2.43 1.29
CA LYS A 123 10.65 3.43 1.08
C LYS A 123 10.07 4.84 0.90
N ASP A 124 9.00 4.97 0.11
CA ASP A 124 8.35 6.26 -0.13
C ASP A 124 7.67 6.80 1.15
N SER A 125 7.09 5.91 1.95
CA SER A 125 6.52 6.26 3.26
C SER A 125 7.59 6.76 4.23
N ASP A 126 8.74 6.08 4.29
CA ASP A 126 9.84 6.50 5.16
C ASP A 126 10.42 7.85 4.70
N ALA A 127 10.59 8.05 3.39
CA ALA A 127 11.08 9.30 2.82
C ALA A 127 10.10 10.48 3.04
N THR A 128 8.79 10.23 2.98
CA THR A 128 7.78 11.27 3.27
C THR A 128 7.72 11.61 4.75
N LYS A 129 7.88 10.62 5.63
CA LYS A 129 8.01 10.85 7.07
C LYS A 129 9.23 11.70 7.41
N GLU A 130 10.40 11.40 6.84
CA GLU A 130 11.62 12.19 7.05
C GLU A 130 11.44 13.64 6.60
N LYS A 131 10.88 13.86 5.40
CA LYS A 131 10.56 15.21 4.91
C LYS A 131 9.61 15.98 5.82
N LEU A 132 8.62 15.29 6.41
CA LEU A 132 7.68 15.91 7.34
C LEU A 132 8.39 16.30 8.65
N GLU A 133 9.26 15.44 9.18
CA GLU A 133 10.05 15.74 10.38
C GLU A 133 10.99 16.93 10.14
N GLU A 134 11.65 17.00 8.98
CA GLU A 134 12.48 18.13 8.58
C GLU A 134 11.68 19.43 8.45
N ALA A 135 10.53 19.39 7.77
CA ALA A 135 9.64 20.53 7.63
C ALA A 135 9.15 21.05 8.99
N THR A 136 8.73 20.13 9.88
CA THR A 136 8.30 20.46 11.24
C THR A 136 9.42 21.11 12.05
N LYS A 137 10.65 20.58 11.94
CA LYS A 137 11.83 21.15 12.61
C LYS A 137 12.14 22.56 12.08
N ARG A 138 12.06 22.75 10.77
CA ARG A 138 12.27 24.05 10.11
C ARG A 138 11.23 25.07 10.56
N GLU A 139 9.96 24.70 10.61
CA GLU A 139 8.88 25.57 11.07
C GLU A 139 9.07 25.97 12.54
N ARG A 140 9.43 25.02 13.41
CA ARG A 140 9.73 25.31 14.83
C ARG A 140 10.85 26.34 14.98
N LEU A 141 11.91 26.22 14.19
CA LEU A 141 13.02 27.20 14.17
C LEU A 141 12.55 28.58 13.68
N LEU A 142 11.71 28.62 12.64
CA LEU A 142 11.14 29.88 12.14
C LEU A 142 10.26 30.56 13.19
N MET A 143 9.41 29.81 13.89
CA MET A 143 8.58 30.34 14.97
C MET A 143 9.42 30.87 16.14
N GLN A 144 10.46 30.14 16.52
CA GLN A 144 11.39 30.58 17.57
C GLN A 144 12.11 31.88 17.17
N ASN A 145 12.59 31.95 15.94
CA ASN A 145 13.25 33.15 15.41
C ASN A 145 12.28 34.32 15.34
N ALA A 146 11.04 34.12 14.89
CA ALA A 146 10.01 35.15 14.87
C ALA A 146 9.71 35.68 16.28
N SER A 147 9.61 34.80 17.28
CA SER A 147 9.42 35.18 18.68
C SER A 147 10.59 36.01 19.22
N ASN A 148 11.83 35.59 18.94
CA ASN A 148 13.03 36.33 19.34
C ASN A 148 13.09 37.72 18.68
N THR A 149 12.80 37.80 17.38
CA THR A 149 12.75 39.08 16.65
C THR A 149 11.67 39.99 17.21
N ALA A 150 10.48 39.47 17.53
CA ALA A 150 9.41 40.25 18.15
C ALA A 150 9.82 40.80 19.53
N ARG A 151 10.50 39.99 20.36
CA ARG A 151 11.05 40.45 21.65
C ARG A 151 12.09 41.55 21.47
N GLN A 152 13.01 41.39 20.51
CA GLN A 152 14.01 42.41 20.20
C GLN A 152 13.35 43.71 19.73
N GLN A 153 12.32 43.64 18.88
CA GLN A 153 11.58 44.81 18.44
C GLN A 153 10.85 45.51 19.60
N SER A 154 10.26 44.75 20.53
CA SER A 154 9.66 45.33 21.75
C SER A 154 10.69 46.10 22.57
N HIS A 155 11.82 45.48 22.86
CA HIS A 155 12.89 46.12 23.63
C HIS A 155 13.46 47.37 22.93
N LEU A 156 13.64 47.32 21.61
CA LEU A 156 14.08 48.49 20.82
C LEU A 156 13.04 49.61 20.86
N LYS A 157 11.75 49.28 20.75
CA LYS A 157 10.67 50.27 20.85
C LYS A 157 10.61 50.90 22.23
N GLU A 158 10.66 50.10 23.30
CA GLU A 158 10.70 50.59 24.68
C GLU A 158 11.90 51.52 24.91
N SER A 159 13.07 51.16 24.38
CA SER A 159 14.28 51.99 24.43
C SER A 159 14.07 53.32 23.68
N PHE A 160 13.45 53.29 22.50
CA PHE A 160 13.18 54.49 21.70
C PHE A 160 12.13 55.41 22.36
N ASP A 161 11.08 54.84 22.93
CA ASP A 161 10.04 55.58 23.65
C ASP A 161 10.64 56.29 24.87
N LEU A 162 11.58 55.65 25.57
CA LEU A 162 12.29 56.23 26.71
C LEU A 162 13.17 57.42 26.30
N VAL A 163 13.95 57.29 25.23
CA VAL A 163 14.75 58.39 24.67
C VAL A 163 13.84 59.54 24.24
N THR A 164 12.73 59.24 23.55
CA THR A 164 11.74 60.22 23.12
C THR A 164 11.17 61.01 24.31
N LEU A 165 10.82 60.31 25.39
CA LEU A 165 10.33 60.94 26.62
C LEU A 165 11.40 61.82 27.27
N ALA A 166 12.63 61.34 27.35
CA ALA A 166 13.74 62.09 27.94
C ALA A 166 14.02 63.39 27.16
N LEU A 167 13.96 63.36 25.82
CA LEU A 167 14.23 64.52 24.97
C LEU A 167 13.10 65.56 24.91
N LYS A 168 11.90 65.24 25.44
CA LYS A 168 10.74 66.16 25.43
C LYS A 168 11.04 67.50 26.13
N MET A 169 11.66 67.45 27.32
CA MET A 169 11.98 68.64 28.11
C MET A 169 13.15 69.45 27.54
N PRO A 170 14.27 68.83 27.09
CA PRO A 170 15.29 69.55 26.35
C PRO A 170 14.75 70.29 25.12
N ASN A 171 13.86 69.67 24.34
CA ASN A 171 13.26 70.31 23.18
C ASN A 171 12.39 71.52 23.56
N SER A 172 11.55 71.42 24.61
CA SER A 172 10.75 72.56 25.07
C SER A 172 11.60 73.69 25.67
N PHE A 173 12.72 73.32 26.31
CA PHE A 173 13.70 74.27 26.83
C PHE A 173 14.39 75.04 25.70
N LEU A 174 14.83 74.36 24.64
CA LEU A 174 15.45 75.03 23.48
C LEU A 174 14.50 76.01 22.80
N VAL A 175 13.21 75.67 22.65
CA VAL A 175 12.19 76.59 22.13
C VAL A 175 12.02 77.81 23.04
N SER A 176 12.03 77.61 24.37
CA SER A 176 11.95 78.70 25.33
C SER A 176 13.17 79.62 25.27
N ILE A 177 14.37 79.07 25.10
CA ILE A 177 15.61 79.84 24.88
C ILE A 177 15.50 80.65 23.59
N GLN A 178 15.06 80.04 22.49
CA GLN A 178 14.93 80.75 21.22
C GLN A 178 14.01 81.98 21.36
N ARG A 179 12.87 81.84 22.04
CA ARG A 179 11.96 82.95 22.34
C ARG A 179 12.61 84.03 23.21
N ILE A 180 13.43 83.64 24.18
CA ILE A 180 14.20 84.57 25.01
C ILE A 180 15.22 85.33 24.17
N MET A 181 15.95 84.64 23.28
CA MET A 181 16.92 85.24 22.36
C MET A 181 16.27 86.20 21.35
N GLU A 182 15.09 85.86 20.83
CA GLU A 182 14.30 86.74 19.96
C GLU A 182 13.91 88.03 20.69
N LYS A 183 13.47 87.94 21.95
CA LYS A 183 13.16 89.13 22.78
C LYS A 183 14.40 89.95 23.15
N LEU A 184 15.55 89.29 23.32
CA LEU A 184 16.81 89.97 23.59
C LEU A 184 17.26 90.82 22.39
N ASN A 185 17.05 90.30 21.18
CA ASN A 185 17.44 90.90 19.91
C ASN A 185 16.38 91.80 19.26
N ASP A 186 15.20 91.97 19.88
CA ASP A 186 14.12 92.80 19.33
C ASP A 186 14.44 94.31 19.46
N PRO A 187 14.63 95.03 18.33
CA PRO A 187 15.01 96.45 18.33
C PRO A 187 13.88 97.39 18.79
N ALA A 188 12.63 96.93 18.90
CA ALA A 188 11.48 97.75 19.29
C ALA A 188 11.27 97.87 20.81
N LEU A 189 11.95 97.03 21.62
CA LEU A 189 11.82 97.02 23.08
C LEU A 189 12.84 97.95 23.75
N ARG A 190 12.38 98.81 24.68
CA ARG A 190 13.26 99.65 25.51
C ARG A 190 14.09 98.76 26.46
N PRO A 191 15.35 99.11 26.76
CA PRO A 191 16.26 98.28 27.57
C PRO A 191 15.70 97.87 28.95
N ALA A 192 15.03 98.78 29.66
CA ALA A 192 14.47 98.52 30.99
C ALA A 192 13.26 97.55 30.95
N ASP A 193 12.40 97.66 29.93
CA ASP A 193 11.26 96.77 29.74
C ASP A 193 11.69 95.38 29.24
N ARG A 194 12.81 95.32 28.49
CA ARG A 194 13.45 94.09 28.02
C ARG A 194 13.99 93.28 29.20
N GLN A 195 14.80 93.88 30.08
CA GLN A 195 15.36 93.19 31.24
C GLN A 195 14.29 92.63 32.20
N ARG A 196 13.21 93.38 32.46
CA ARG A 196 12.13 92.92 33.34
C ARG A 196 11.38 91.70 32.77
N LYS A 197 10.99 91.75 31.50
CA LYS A 197 10.28 90.65 30.83
C LYS A 197 11.15 89.41 30.65
N LEU A 198 12.46 89.60 30.40
CA LEU A 198 13.41 88.50 30.29
C LEU A 198 13.63 87.81 31.64
N ARG A 199 13.67 88.56 32.75
CA ARG A 199 13.83 87.99 34.09
C ARG A 199 12.69 87.03 34.44
N ASP A 200 11.44 87.42 34.19
CA ASP A 200 10.28 86.54 34.42
C ASP A 200 10.32 85.27 33.57
N ASP A 201 10.79 85.36 32.32
CA ASP A 201 10.91 84.21 31.42
C ASP A 201 12.07 83.27 31.82
N ILE A 202 13.19 83.84 32.30
CA ILE A 202 14.35 83.10 32.83
C ILE A 202 13.98 82.38 34.13
N ASP A 203 13.27 83.04 35.04
CA ASP A 203 12.84 82.43 36.30
C ASP A 203 11.86 81.27 36.06
N ARG A 204 10.93 81.44 35.11
CA ARG A 204 10.04 80.36 34.64
C ARG A 204 10.82 79.20 34.03
N LEU A 205 11.81 79.49 33.18
CA LEU A 205 12.64 78.47 32.56
C LEU A 205 13.51 77.74 33.59
N GLN A 206 14.03 78.45 34.58
CA GLN A 206 14.80 77.87 35.67
C GLN A 206 13.95 76.93 36.55
N ALA A 207 12.72 77.32 36.86
CA ALA A 207 11.79 76.47 37.59
C ALA A 207 11.50 75.17 36.82
N GLN A 208 11.35 75.25 35.49
CA GLN A 208 11.17 74.08 34.63
C GLN A 208 12.41 73.16 34.61
N VAL A 209 13.63 73.72 34.55
CA VAL A 209 14.86 72.92 34.65
C VAL A 209 14.99 72.27 36.03
N ALA A 210 14.72 73.00 37.11
CA ALA A 210 14.78 72.47 38.47
C ALA A 210 13.78 71.33 38.70
N ALA A 211 12.56 71.43 38.16
CA ALA A 211 11.55 70.39 38.21
C ALA A 211 11.93 69.13 37.40
N TYR A 212 12.81 69.27 36.41
CA TYR A 212 13.32 68.16 35.60
C TYR A 212 14.52 67.43 36.23
N LYS A 213 15.00 67.88 37.40
CA LYS A 213 16.13 67.25 38.09
C LYS A 213 15.83 65.78 38.38
N PRO A 214 16.64 64.83 37.88
CA PRO A 214 16.41 63.42 38.14
C PRO A 214 16.71 63.07 39.60
N ASP A 215 15.91 62.18 40.19
CA ASP A 215 16.17 61.62 41.51
C ASP A 215 17.32 60.60 41.43
N VAL A 216 18.49 61.01 41.93
CA VAL A 216 19.73 60.24 41.87
C VAL A 216 19.67 59.01 42.78
N SER A 217 18.79 58.98 43.78
CA SER A 217 18.66 57.84 44.71
C SER A 217 18.02 56.62 44.05
N ALA A 218 17.33 56.79 42.91
CA ALA A 218 16.68 55.71 42.18
C ALA A 218 17.57 55.11 41.06
N ALA A 219 18.76 55.68 40.81
CA ALA A 219 19.64 55.34 39.68
C ALA A 219 20.19 53.91 39.71
N ALA A 220 20.26 53.29 40.88
CA ALA A 220 20.77 51.93 41.08
C ALA A 220 19.68 50.84 41.11
N ALA A 221 18.40 51.22 40.95
CA ALA A 221 17.30 50.26 40.98
C ALA A 221 17.22 49.50 39.65
N LEU A 222 17.26 48.17 39.71
CA LEU A 222 16.81 47.31 38.61
C LEU A 222 15.28 47.40 38.54
N VAL A 223 14.73 47.68 37.37
CA VAL A 223 13.30 47.53 37.10
C VAL A 223 13.16 46.22 36.32
N ASP A 224 12.49 45.22 36.90
CA ASP A 224 12.29 43.89 36.30
C ASP A 224 13.56 43.20 35.78
N GLY A 225 14.68 43.35 36.50
CA GLY A 225 15.96 42.71 36.15
C GLY A 225 16.73 43.40 35.02
N VAL A 226 16.25 44.55 34.52
CA VAL A 226 16.92 45.37 33.51
C VAL A 226 17.44 46.67 34.16
N PRO A 227 18.68 47.11 33.86
CA PRO A 227 19.21 48.35 34.42
C PRO A 227 18.35 49.54 34.01
N ASN A 228 17.96 50.36 34.99
CA ASN A 228 17.15 51.55 34.76
C ASN A 228 17.95 52.64 34.03
N VAL A 229 17.95 52.60 32.71
CA VAL A 229 18.67 53.54 31.83
C VAL A 229 17.99 54.92 31.70
N ASP A 230 16.75 55.06 32.19
CA ASP A 230 15.99 56.31 32.18
C ASP A 230 16.69 57.41 33.00
N ILE A 231 17.23 57.03 34.15
CA ILE A 231 17.87 57.96 35.08
C ILE A 231 19.20 58.50 34.53
N PRO A 232 20.11 57.68 33.99
CA PRO A 232 21.30 58.17 33.27
C PRO A 232 20.99 59.10 32.10
N ILE A 233 19.99 58.78 31.26
CA ILE A 233 19.64 59.62 30.10
C ILE A 233 19.10 60.99 30.57
N ARG A 234 18.20 61.00 31.58
CA ARG A 234 17.71 62.24 32.17
C ARG A 234 18.79 63.03 32.90
N GLN A 235 19.78 62.36 33.52
CA GLN A 235 20.94 63.03 34.12
C GLN A 235 21.77 63.76 33.07
N CYS A 236 22.07 63.12 31.94
CA CYS A 236 22.78 63.77 30.84
C CYS A 236 22.00 64.98 30.30
N ALA A 237 20.69 64.81 30.08
CA ALA A 237 19.82 65.91 29.64
C ALA A 237 19.81 67.07 30.65
N TYR A 238 19.57 66.79 31.93
CA TYR A 238 19.56 67.79 32.99
C TYR A 238 20.89 68.54 33.13
N ALA A 239 22.02 67.83 33.03
CA ALA A 239 23.35 68.44 33.06
C ALA A 239 23.52 69.46 31.92
N PHE A 240 23.13 69.10 30.70
CA PHE A 240 23.13 70.03 29.56
C PHE A 240 22.24 71.25 29.81
N LEU A 241 20.99 71.05 30.25
CA LEU A 241 20.06 72.16 30.52
C LEU A 241 20.60 73.11 31.59
N SER A 242 21.22 72.56 32.63
CA SER A 242 21.80 73.34 33.72
C SER A 242 22.94 74.23 33.24
N VAL A 243 23.85 73.70 32.40
CA VAL A 243 24.95 74.48 31.81
C VAL A 243 24.42 75.62 30.94
N VAL A 244 23.47 75.33 30.05
CA VAL A 244 22.90 76.34 29.15
C VAL A 244 22.13 77.41 29.94
N MET A 245 21.42 77.02 31.00
CA MET A 245 20.73 77.97 31.88
C MET A 245 21.70 78.96 32.55
N THR A 246 22.86 78.46 33.01
CA THR A 246 23.91 79.32 33.58
C THR A 246 24.47 80.30 32.55
N LEU A 247 24.72 79.83 31.32
CA LEU A 247 25.19 80.70 30.24
C LEU A 247 24.17 81.80 29.88
N LEU A 248 22.89 81.44 29.81
CA LEU A 248 21.82 82.39 29.49
C LEU A 248 21.68 83.49 30.54
N LYS A 249 21.76 83.13 31.83
CA LYS A 249 21.73 84.11 32.92
C LYS A 249 22.89 85.09 32.83
N ASN A 250 24.09 84.57 32.62
CA ASN A 250 25.29 85.39 32.46
C ASN A 250 25.21 86.35 31.28
N GLU A 251 24.44 86.01 30.23
CA GLU A 251 24.24 86.89 29.07
C GLU A 251 23.20 87.99 29.32
N VAL A 252 22.17 87.72 30.13
CA VAL A 252 21.11 88.69 30.42
C VAL A 252 21.46 89.63 31.58
N ASP A 253 22.35 89.21 32.47
CA ASP A 253 22.88 90.04 33.58
C ASP A 253 24.05 90.96 33.17
N LYS A 254 24.47 90.94 31.89
CA LYS A 254 25.40 91.91 31.28
C LYS A 254 24.68 93.23 30.94
#